data_AF-A0A7W6NX65-F1
#
_entry.id   AF-A0A7W6NX65-F1
#
_cell.length_a   1.000
_cell.length_b   1.000
_cell.length_c   1.000
_cell.angle_alpha   90.00
_cell.angle_beta   90.00
_cell.angle_gamma   90.00
#
_symmetry.space_group_name_H-M   'P 1'
#
loop_
_entity.id
_entity.type
_entity.pdbx_description
1 polymer ?
#
loop_
_entity_poly.entity_id
_entity_poly.type
_entity_poly.pdbx_seq_one_letter_code
_entity_poly.pdbx_strand_id
1 'polypeptide(L)'
;MLPHKFAVTGAIFICTLLFSGILFGHHIYLDDALGVHRTLREACTALWAVLIPLWFTFETQSYAPDASEPQALRSFIGNQKAGQLVTVGLGLVVAALLGFNPNSDSSKLGENGATSIINTSPAR
;
A
#
# COMPACT_ATOMS: atom_id res chain seq x y z
N MET A 1 -12.72 25.24 -7.47
CA MET A 1 -11.64 24.57 -8.25
C MET A 1 -10.23 24.77 -7.68
N LEU A 2 -9.84 25.95 -7.15
CA LEU A 2 -8.52 26.17 -6.54
C LEU A 2 -8.12 25.18 -5.41
N PRO A 3 -8.99 24.87 -4.42
CA PRO A 3 -8.59 24.02 -3.29
C PRO A 3 -8.31 22.57 -3.69
N HIS A 4 -9.04 22.04 -4.68
CA HIS A 4 -8.81 20.69 -5.19
C HIS A 4 -7.44 20.57 -5.87
N LYS A 5 -7.04 21.58 -6.66
CA LYS A 5 -5.71 21.58 -7.31
C LYS A 5 -4.58 21.55 -6.28
N PHE A 6 -4.65 22.37 -5.23
CA PHE A 6 -3.65 22.36 -4.15
C PHE A 6 -3.61 21.02 -3.41
N ALA A 7 -4.78 20.43 -3.13
CA ALA A 7 -4.86 19.14 -2.47
C ALA A 7 -4.24 18.03 -3.32
N VAL A 8 -4.51 18.00 -4.63
CA VAL A 8 -3.89 17.06 -5.59
C VAL A 8 -2.38 17.29 -5.68
N THR A 9 -1.91 18.53 -5.77
CA THR A 9 -0.47 18.83 -5.80
C THR A 9 0.22 18.38 -4.51
N GLY A 10 -0.40 18.61 -3.35
CA GLY A 10 0.10 18.11 -2.07
C GLY A 10 0.16 16.58 -2.01
N ALA A 11 -0.87 15.90 -2.49
CA ALA A 11 -0.90 14.44 -2.57
C ALA A 11 0.21 13.88 -3.47
N ILE A 12 0.45 14.51 -4.63
CA ILE A 12 1.56 14.15 -5.53
C ILE A 12 2.91 14.32 -4.84
N PHE A 13 3.12 15.45 -4.16
CA PHE A 13 4.37 15.72 -3.44
C PHE A 13 4.63 14.69 -2.32
N ILE A 14 3.61 14.37 -1.52
CA ILE A 14 3.71 13.33 -0.48
C ILE A 14 4.00 11.96 -1.13
N CYS A 15 3.34 11.62 -2.23
CA CYS A 15 3.62 10.37 -2.95
C CYS A 15 5.08 10.30 -3.42
N THR A 16 5.63 11.38 -3.98
CA THR A 16 7.05 11.40 -4.41
C THR A 16 8.03 11.26 -3.26
N LEU A 17 7.72 11.83 -2.09
CA LEU A 17 8.54 11.66 -0.89
C LEU A 17 8.49 10.21 -0.40
N LEU A 18 7.29 9.61 -0.35
CA LEU A 18 7.13 8.19 0.01
C LEU A 18 7.89 7.28 -0.96
N PHE A 19 7.78 7.53 -2.27
CA PHE A 19 8.51 6.76 -3.28
C PHE A 19 10.03 6.87 -3.12
N SER A 20 10.53 8.06 -2.82
CA SER A 20 11.95 8.28 -2.56
C SER A 20 12.40 7.49 -1.32
N GLY A 21 11.60 7.49 -0.25
CA GLY A 21 11.85 6.69 0.94
C GLY A 21 11.81 5.18 0.68
N ILE A 22 10.90 4.70 -0.18
CA ILE A 22 10.85 3.29 -0.58
C ILE A 22 12.11 2.91 -1.37
N LEU A 23 12.52 3.71 -2.35
CA LEU A 23 13.67 3.39 -3.20
C LEU A 23 14.99 3.47 -2.42
N PHE A 24 15.23 4.55 -1.70
CA PHE A 24 16.54 4.84 -1.09
C PHE A 24 16.62 4.48 0.41
N GLY A 25 15.50 4.36 1.12
CA GLY A 25 15.46 4.23 2.59
C GLY A 25 15.80 2.84 3.18
N HIS A 26 16.48 1.96 2.44
CA HIS A 26 16.83 0.61 2.90
C HIS A 26 17.99 0.57 3.91
N HIS A 27 18.84 1.59 3.93
CA HIS A 27 19.96 1.71 4.87
C HIS A 27 19.66 2.66 6.04
N ILE A 28 18.47 3.28 6.06
CA ILE A 28 18.08 4.23 7.09
C ILE A 28 17.17 3.49 8.07
N TYR A 29 17.68 3.22 9.26
CA TYR A 29 16.89 2.64 10.35
C TYR A 29 16.18 3.76 11.12
N LEU A 30 14.91 3.53 11.45
CA LEU A 30 14.12 4.47 12.27
C LEU A 30 14.30 4.24 13.77
N ASP A 31 15.27 3.40 14.14
CA ASP A 31 15.47 2.91 15.49
C ASP A 31 15.87 4.04 16.44
N ASP A 32 16.85 4.84 16.04
CA ASP A 32 17.35 5.97 16.85
C ASP A 32 16.33 7.10 17.01
N ALA A 33 15.37 7.22 16.09
CA ALA A 33 14.40 8.32 16.08
C ALA A 33 13.05 7.95 16.71
N LEU A 34 12.60 6.70 16.55
CA LEU A 34 11.25 6.26 16.90
C LEU A 34 11.22 4.97 17.74
N GLY A 35 12.37 4.34 18.00
CA GLY A 35 12.47 3.10 18.76
C GLY A 35 11.86 1.89 18.05
N VAL A 36 11.67 1.98 16.73
CA VAL A 36 11.09 0.91 15.90
C VAL A 36 12.21 0.31 15.06
N HIS A 37 12.49 -0.98 15.26
CA HIS A 37 13.38 -1.80 14.41
C HIS A 37 12.78 -2.03 13.01
N ARG A 38 12.62 -0.96 12.25
CA ARG A 38 12.16 -0.97 10.85
C ARG A 38 12.97 0.05 10.05
N THR A 39 13.14 -0.25 8.78
CA THR A 39 13.77 0.66 7.82
C THR A 39 12.79 1.75 7.40
N LEU A 40 13.31 2.91 7.01
CA LEU A 40 12.52 3.99 6.40
C LEU A 40 11.75 3.47 5.18
N ARG A 41 12.34 2.55 4.41
CA ARG A 41 11.67 1.86 3.30
C ARG A 41 10.39 1.15 3.74
N GLU A 42 10.44 0.34 4.80
CA GLU A 42 9.27 -0.40 5.29
C GLU A 42 8.18 0.55 5.78
N ALA A 43 8.55 1.61 6.52
CA ALA A 43 7.62 2.61 6.99
C ALA A 43 6.95 3.36 5.82
N CYS A 44 7.73 3.81 4.83
CA CYS A 44 7.20 4.48 3.65
C CYS A 44 6.32 3.56 2.79
N THR A 45 6.66 2.27 2.67
CA THR A 45 5.84 1.28 1.96
C THR A 45 4.50 1.07 2.67
N ALA A 46 4.52 0.92 3.99
CA ALA A 46 3.30 0.77 4.79
C ALA A 46 2.41 2.02 4.73
N LEU A 47 3.00 3.20 4.88
CA LEU A 47 2.28 4.48 4.75
C LEU A 47 1.68 4.64 3.36
N TRP A 48 2.42 4.30 2.30
CA TRP A 48 1.92 4.36 0.94
C TRP A 48 0.71 3.43 0.73
N ALA A 49 0.77 2.20 1.25
CA ALA A 49 -0.32 1.23 1.14
C ALA A 49 -1.62 1.68 1.83
N VAL A 50 -1.53 2.53 2.87
CA VAL A 50 -2.69 3.06 3.60
C VAL A 50 -3.17 4.40 3.04
N LEU A 51 -2.24 5.31 2.76
CA LEU A 51 -2.57 6.69 2.36
C LEU A 51 -3.17 6.76 0.96
N ILE A 52 -2.77 5.89 0.04
CA ILE A 52 -3.29 5.88 -1.32
C ILE A 52 -4.80 5.57 -1.35
N PRO A 53 -5.30 4.44 -0.78
CA PRO A 53 -6.74 4.19 -0.72
C PRO A 53 -7.52 5.26 0.05
N LEU A 54 -6.93 5.78 1.13
CA LEU A 54 -7.52 6.86 1.94
C LEU A 54 -7.72 8.12 1.10
N TRP A 55 -6.73 8.49 0.29
CA TRP A 55 -6.80 9.66 -0.59
C TRP A 55 -7.95 9.55 -1.59
N PHE A 56 -8.10 8.42 -2.29
CA PHE A 56 -9.20 8.22 -3.23
C PHE A 56 -10.58 8.29 -2.57
N THR A 57 -10.68 7.77 -1.34
CA THR A 57 -11.91 7.83 -0.54
C THR A 57 -12.24 9.27 -0.16
N PHE A 58 -11.26 10.01 0.37
CA PHE A 58 -11.41 11.41 0.73
C PHE A 58 -11.75 12.30 -0.46
N GLU A 59 -11.08 12.07 -1.60
CA GLU A 59 -11.30 12.82 -2.83
C GLU A 59 -12.74 12.64 -3.35
N THR A 60 -13.25 11.40 -3.30
CA THR A 60 -14.63 11.10 -3.69
C THR A 60 -15.64 11.80 -2.77
N GLN A 61 -15.40 11.82 -1.47
CA GLN A 61 -16.33 12.45 -0.52
C GLN A 61 -16.31 13.98 -0.60
N SER A 62 -15.15 14.57 -0.87
CA SER A 62 -14.95 16.02 -0.75
C SER A 62 -15.07 16.77 -2.07
N TYR A 63 -14.82 16.10 -3.19
CA TYR A 63 -14.69 16.75 -4.50
C TYR A 63 -15.51 16.08 -5.62
N ALA A 64 -16.34 15.07 -5.31
CA ALA A 64 -17.22 14.49 -6.33
C ALA A 64 -18.18 15.58 -6.88
N PRO A 65 -18.35 15.65 -8.21
CA PRO A 65 -19.36 16.51 -8.82
C PRO A 65 -20.77 16.13 -8.38
N ASP A 66 -21.67 17.11 -8.34
CA ASP A 66 -23.08 16.88 -7.98
C ASP A 66 -23.78 15.99 -9.03
N ALA A 67 -24.80 15.25 -8.58
CA ALA A 67 -25.61 14.37 -9.42
C ALA A 67 -26.40 15.13 -10.51
N SER A 68 -26.57 16.45 -10.34
CA SER A 68 -27.13 17.34 -11.36
C SER A 68 -26.24 17.51 -12.60
N GLU A 69 -24.95 17.13 -12.54
CA GLU A 69 -23.98 17.24 -13.63
C GLU A 69 -23.46 15.86 -14.08
N PRO A 70 -24.28 15.05 -14.79
CA PRO A 70 -23.97 13.65 -15.08
C PRO A 70 -22.79 13.45 -16.04
N GLN A 71 -22.38 14.48 -16.79
CA GLN A 71 -21.17 14.43 -17.62
C GLN A 71 -19.92 14.61 -16.76
N ALA A 72 -19.89 15.62 -15.88
CA ALA A 72 -18.78 15.86 -14.97
C ALA A 72 -18.55 14.69 -14.02
N LEU A 73 -19.63 14.11 -13.48
CA LEU A 73 -19.57 12.93 -12.60
C LEU A 73 -18.98 11.70 -13.32
N ARG A 74 -19.37 11.46 -14.58
CA ARG A 74 -18.80 10.35 -15.38
C ARG A 74 -17.30 10.54 -15.63
N SER A 75 -16.88 11.75 -15.98
CA SER A 75 -15.46 12.07 -16.16
C SER A 75 -14.68 11.91 -14.85
N PHE A 76 -15.24 12.35 -13.73
CA PHE A 76 -14.63 12.18 -12.40
C PHE A 76 -14.42 10.71 -12.04
N ILE A 77 -15.45 9.87 -12.19
CA ILE A 77 -15.36 8.43 -11.93
C ILE A 77 -14.33 7.76 -12.87
N GLY A 78 -14.30 8.16 -14.14
CA GLY A 78 -13.32 7.67 -15.10
C GLY A 78 -11.88 7.98 -14.68
N ASN A 79 -11.62 9.22 -14.26
CA ASN A 79 -10.30 9.66 -13.80
C ASN A 79 -9.89 8.98 -12.49
N GLN A 80 -10.83 8.80 -11.55
CA GLN A 80 -10.60 8.05 -10.31
C GLN A 80 -10.18 6.60 -10.59
N LYS A 81 -10.90 5.90 -11.47
CA LYS A 81 -10.54 4.52 -11.86
C LYS A 81 -9.17 4.45 -12.53
N ALA A 82 -8.86 5.39 -13.43
CA ALA A 82 -7.55 5.46 -14.06
C ALA A 82 -6.43 5.68 -13.02
N GLY A 83 -6.62 6.60 -12.08
CA GLY A 83 -5.68 6.85 -10.99
C GLY A 83 -5.45 5.62 -10.10
N GLN A 84 -6.51 4.91 -9.75
CA GLN A 84 -6.43 3.66 -8.99
C GLN A 84 -5.62 2.59 -9.74
N LEU A 85 -5.89 2.38 -11.03
CA LEU A 85 -5.16 1.41 -11.86
C LEU A 85 -3.67 1.75 -11.95
N VAL A 86 -3.32 3.02 -12.18
CA VAL A 86 -1.93 3.48 -12.23
C VAL A 86 -1.24 3.20 -10.90
N THR A 87 -1.90 3.49 -9.78
CA THR A 87 -1.29 3.35 -8.46
C THR A 87 -1.13 1.88 -8.06
N VAL A 88 -2.10 1.03 -8.37
CA VAL A 88 -1.97 -0.43 -8.21
C VAL A 88 -0.85 -0.99 -9.07
N GLY A 89 -0.75 -0.57 -10.33
CA GLY A 89 0.33 -0.97 -11.23
C GLY A 89 1.71 -0.59 -10.67
N LEU A 90 1.82 0.62 -10.13
CA LEU A 90 3.06 1.08 -9.50
C LEU A 90 3.38 0.29 -8.22
N GLY A 91 2.38 -0.07 -7.42
CA GLY A 91 2.52 -0.96 -6.27
C GLY A 91 3.01 -2.35 -6.66
N LEU A 92 2.52 -2.91 -7.76
CA LEU A 92 3.00 -4.18 -8.30
C LEU A 92 4.45 -4.11 -8.75
N VAL A 93 4.87 -3.02 -9.40
CA VAL A 93 6.26 -2.79 -9.78
C VAL A 93 7.16 -2.71 -8.53
N VAL A 94 6.74 -1.95 -7.52
CA VAL A 94 7.46 -1.88 -6.24
C VAL A 94 7.55 -3.26 -5.59
N ALA A 95 6.46 -4.02 -5.55
CA ALA A 95 6.45 -5.35 -4.96
C ALA A 95 7.40 -6.32 -5.69
N ALA A 96 7.42 -6.28 -7.02
CA ALA A 96 8.33 -7.06 -7.85
C ALA A 96 9.80 -6.67 -7.62
N LEU A 97 10.11 -5.37 -7.57
CA LEU A 97 11.46 -4.86 -7.31
C LEU A 97 11.98 -5.19 -5.91
N LEU A 98 11.08 -5.21 -4.93
CA LEU A 98 11.41 -5.58 -3.55
C LEU A 98 11.49 -7.10 -3.35
N GLY A 99 11.20 -7.90 -4.38
CA GLY A 99 11.29 -9.35 -4.31
C GLY A 99 10.26 -9.97 -3.38
N PHE A 100 9.08 -9.35 -3.22
CA PHE A 100 7.95 -10.01 -2.57
C PHE A 100 7.57 -11.24 -3.39
N ASN A 101 8.13 -12.39 -3.02
CA ASN A 101 7.79 -13.67 -3.59
C ASN A 101 6.68 -14.27 -2.71
N PRO A 102 5.40 -14.25 -3.13
CA PRO A 102 4.32 -14.80 -2.33
C PRO A 102 4.46 -16.31 -2.04
N ASN A 103 5.43 -17.00 -2.67
CA ASN A 103 5.72 -18.41 -2.45
C ASN A 103 6.75 -18.71 -1.34
N SER A 104 7.35 -17.72 -0.66
CA SER A 104 8.38 -18.02 0.36
C SER A 104 7.83 -18.43 1.73
N ASP A 105 6.55 -18.14 2.04
CA ASP A 105 5.97 -18.38 3.38
C ASP A 105 5.11 -19.66 3.48
N SER A 106 4.66 -20.23 2.35
CA SER A 106 3.88 -21.48 2.35
C SER A 106 4.71 -22.71 2.69
N SER A 107 6.04 -22.65 2.56
CA SER A 107 6.95 -23.74 2.93
C SER A 107 7.04 -23.94 4.46
N LYS A 108 6.88 -22.89 5.27
CA LYS A 108 7.10 -22.97 6.73
C LYS A 108 5.88 -23.41 7.53
N LEU A 109 4.69 -23.36 6.94
CA LEU A 109 3.45 -23.86 7.56
C LEU A 109 3.21 -25.36 7.29
N GLY A 110 3.83 -25.94 6.26
CA GLY A 110 3.71 -27.36 5.93
C GLY A 110 4.63 -28.29 6.74
N GLU A 111 5.76 -27.78 7.23
CA GLU A 111 6.79 -28.62 7.89
C GLU A 111 6.52 -28.84 9.38
N ASN A 112 5.87 -27.90 10.06
CA ASN A 112 5.53 -28.01 11.50
C ASN A 112 4.18 -28.73 11.77
N GLY A 113 3.37 -28.99 10.73
CA GLY A 113 2.07 -29.67 10.88
C GLY A 113 2.13 -31.19 10.72
N ALA A 114 3.19 -31.73 10.10
CA ALA A 114 3.27 -33.15 9.73
C ALA A 114 3.92 -34.05 10.80
N THR A 115 4.62 -33.48 11.80
CA THR A 115 5.38 -34.24 12.81
C THR A 115 4.69 -34.41 14.16
N SER A 116 3.48 -33.86 14.35
CA SER A 116 2.78 -33.89 15.66
C SER A 116 1.74 -35.01 15.82
N ILE A 117 1.47 -35.85 14.82
CA ILE A 117 0.34 -36.81 14.87
C ILE A 117 0.80 -38.27 14.72
N ILE A 118 1.88 -38.70 15.38
CA ILE A 118 2.16 -40.14 15.55
C ILE A 118 2.81 -40.40 16.91
N ASN A 119 2.11 -40.17 18.02
CA ASN A 119 2.36 -40.97 19.24
C ASN A 119 1.22 -40.86 20.27
N THR A 120 0.15 -41.63 20.07
CA THR A 120 -0.71 -42.06 21.19
C THR A 120 -1.06 -43.53 20.99
N SER A 121 -0.19 -44.40 21.48
CA SER A 121 -0.50 -45.81 21.72
C SER A 121 -1.50 -45.92 22.89
N PRO A 122 -2.67 -46.56 22.74
CA PRO A 122 -3.48 -46.90 23.89
C PRO A 122 -2.92 -48.18 24.53
N ALA A 123 -2.38 -48.04 25.73
CA ALA A 123 -2.07 -49.17 26.61
C ALA A 123 -3.37 -49.90 26.99
N ARG A 124 -3.47 -51.18 26.64
CA ARG A 124 -4.18 -52.22 27.39
C ARG A 124 -3.52 -53.57 27.17
#